data_AF-A0A5C4IZ57-F1
#
_entry.id   AF-A0A5C4IZ57-F1
#
_cell.length_a   1.000
_cell.length_b   1.000
_cell.length_c   1.000
_cell.angle_alpha   90.00
_cell.angle_beta   90.00
_cell.angle_gamma   90.00
#
_symmetry.space_group_name_H-M   'P 1'
#
loop_
_entity.id
_entity.type
_entity.pdbx_description
1 polymer ?
#
loop_
_entity_poly.entity_id
_entity_poly.type
_entity_poly.pdbx_seq_one_letter_code
_entity_poly.pdbx_strand_id
1 'polypeptide(L)' 'MATLAVTRRFDLTDEQWALLEPLLPPRKRTGRPSKWTKRQLIDGIGWRVRTGAPWRDVPEYYGS' A
#
# COMPACT_ATOMS: atom_id res chain seq x y z
N MET A 1 8.17 12.53 -6.73
CA MET A 1 7.33 11.86 -5.71
C MET A 1 5.94 11.77 -6.31
N ALA A 2 5.55 10.61 -6.82
CA ALA A 2 4.25 10.45 -7.47
C ALA A 2 3.16 10.41 -6.37
N THR A 3 2.54 11.56 -6.14
CA THR A 3 1.31 11.71 -5.37
C THR A 3 0.22 10.91 -6.08
N LEU A 4 -0.08 9.71 -5.59
CA LEU A 4 -1.22 8.95 -6.09
C LEU A 4 -2.47 9.57 -5.50
N ALA A 5 -2.92 10.67 -6.10
CA ALA A 5 -4.19 11.30 -5.82
C ALA A 5 -5.31 10.27 -6.02
N VAL A 6 -5.78 9.63 -4.94
CA VAL A 6 -7.01 8.81 -4.84
C VAL A 6 -7.42 8.19 -6.18
N THR A 7 -6.57 7.36 -6.80
CA THR A 7 -6.85 6.91 -8.17
C THR A 7 -7.79 5.70 -8.19
N ARG A 8 -8.08 5.07 -7.03
CA ARG A 8 -8.82 3.80 -6.95
C ARG A 8 -9.71 3.74 -5.71
N ARG A 9 -10.83 3.03 -5.86
CA ARG A 9 -11.97 2.94 -4.91
C ARG A 9 -11.59 2.63 -3.45
N PHE A 10 -10.43 2.02 -3.20
CA PHE A 10 -10.02 1.53 -1.88
C PHE A 10 -8.66 2.06 -1.40
N ASP A 11 -8.00 2.92 -2.18
CA ASP A 11 -6.70 3.48 -1.81
C ASP A 11 -6.86 4.55 -0.71
N LEU A 12 -5.83 4.71 0.12
CA LEU A 12 -5.76 5.81 1.07
C LEU A 12 -5.59 7.14 0.33
N THR A 13 -6.29 8.17 0.80
CA THR A 13 -6.03 9.54 0.37
C THR A 13 -4.63 9.99 0.81
N ASP A 14 -4.07 10.99 0.16
CA ASP A 14 -2.76 11.52 0.55
C ASP A 14 -2.77 12.06 1.99
N GLU A 15 -3.88 12.66 2.42
CA GLU A 15 -4.08 13.14 3.80
C GLU A 15 -4.12 11.99 4.80
N GLN A 16 -4.87 10.92 4.50
CA GLN A 16 -4.91 9.72 5.34
C GLN A 16 -3.54 9.05 5.39
N TRP A 17 -2.83 8.99 4.26
CA TRP A 17 -1.48 8.46 4.19
C TRP A 17 -0.51 9.29 5.04
N ALA A 18 -0.58 10.61 4.97
CA ALA A 18 0.28 11.50 5.76
C ALA A 18 0.11 11.32 7.27
N LEU A 19 -1.10 10.99 7.72
CA LEU A 19 -1.38 10.65 9.13
C LEU A 19 -0.85 9.26 9.51
N LEU A 20 -0.95 8.29 8.61
CA LEU A 20 -0.55 6.90 8.86
C LEU A 20 0.96 6.68 8.78
N GLU A 21 1.61 7.23 7.77
CA GLU A 21 3.03 7.03 7.46
C GLU A 21 3.99 7.17 8.66
N PRO A 22 3.90 8.23 9.49
CA PRO A 22 4.82 8.40 10.62
C PRO A 22 4.64 7.36 11.72
N LEU A 23 3.50 6.66 11.76
CA LEU A 23 3.20 5.61 12.73
C LEU A 23 3.75 4.24 12.30
N LEU A 24 4.15 4.09 11.03
CA LEU A 24 4.64 2.82 10.51
C LEU A 24 6.09 2.59 10.95
N PRO A 25 6.46 1.35 11.30
CA PRO A 25 7.81 1.03 11.75
C PRO A 25 8.85 1.43 10.70
N PRO A 26 10.03 1.92 11.09
CA PRO A 26 11.05 2.36 10.14
C PRO A 26 11.46 1.22 9.21
N ARG A 27 11.97 1.56 8.02
CA ARG A 27 12.51 0.55 7.10
C ARG A 27 13.60 -0.23 7.81
N LYS A 28 13.54 -1.57 7.75
CA LYS A 28 14.61 -2.42 8.26
C LYS A 28 15.89 -2.13 7.49
N ARG A 29 16.99 -1.91 8.22
CA ARG A 29 18.33 -1.69 7.64
C ARG A 29 18.93 -3.00 7.10
N THR A 30 18.46 -4.14 7.59
CA THR A 30 18.95 -5.47 7.25
C THR A 30 17.85 -6.31 6.60
N GLY A 31 18.26 -7.27 5.75
CA GLY A 31 17.37 -8.12 4.97
C GLY A 31 17.14 -7.62 3.55
N ARG A 32 16.35 -8.36 2.76
CA ARG A 32 16.03 -8.01 1.38
C ARG A 32 15.21 -6.72 1.35
N PRO A 33 15.65 -5.67 0.63
CA PRO A 33 14.84 -4.48 0.44
C PRO A 33 13.49 -4.84 -0.19
N SER A 34 12.41 -4.28 0.36
CA SER A 34 11.08 -4.42 -0.26
C SER A 34 11.11 -3.78 -1.65
N LYS A 35 10.64 -4.54 -2.66
CA LYS A 35 10.38 -4.03 -4.02
C LYS A 35 9.28 -2.96 -4.00
N TRP A 36 8.35 -3.06 -3.05
CA TRP A 36 7.16 -2.21 -2.97
C TRP A 36 7.25 -1.17 -1.87
N THR A 37 6.61 -0.03 -2.10
CA THR A 37 6.43 1.00 -1.08
C THR A 37 5.45 0.53 0.00
N LYS A 38 5.56 1.07 1.21
CA LYS A 38 4.61 0.75 2.29
C LYS A 38 3.17 1.10 1.89
N ARG A 39 2.99 2.21 1.16
CA ARG A 39 1.69 2.66 0.67
C ARG A 39 1.05 1.64 -0.25
N GLN A 40 1.77 1.18 -1.28
CA GLN A 40 1.28 0.14 -2.19
C GLN A 40 0.87 -1.14 -1.44
N LEU A 41 1.68 -1.57 -0.46
CA LEU A 41 1.36 -2.76 0.33
C LEU A 41 0.08 -2.57 1.17
N ILE A 42 -0.05 -1.42 1.83
CA ILE A 42 -1.22 -1.11 2.67
C ILE A 42 -2.48 -0.94 1.83
N ASP A 43 -2.39 -0.22 0.71
CA ASP A 43 -3.52 -0.06 -0.22
C ASP A 43 -3.93 -1.42 -0.82
N GLY A 44 -2.98 -2.29 -1.15
CA GLY A 44 -3.25 -3.66 -1.63
C GLY A 44 -3.92 -4.54 -0.58
N ILE A 45 -3.46 -4.49 0.67
CA ILE A 45 -4.12 -5.16 1.81
C ILE A 45 -5.55 -4.62 1.98
N GLY A 46 -5.72 -3.29 1.97
CA GLY A 46 -7.01 -2.63 2.10
C GLY A 46 -7.99 -3.01 0.99
N TRP A 47 -7.52 -3.07 -0.26
CA TRP A 47 -8.28 -3.54 -1.41
C TRP A 47 -8.74 -4.99 -1.19
N ARG A 48 -7.81 -5.90 -0.86
CA ARG A 48 -8.11 -7.33 -0.65
C ARG A 48 -9.12 -7.55 0.46
N VAL A 49 -9.01 -6.83 1.57
CA VAL A 49 -9.93 -6.91 2.70
C VAL A 49 -11.33 -6.44 2.30
N ARG A 50 -11.44 -5.37 1.51
CA ARG A 50 -12.74 -4.81 1.09
C ARG A 50 -13.41 -5.57 -0.04
N THR A 51 -12.65 -6.17 -0.96
CA THR A 51 -13.21 -6.97 -2.06
C THR A 51 -13.47 -8.42 -1.69
N GLY A 52 -12.75 -8.95 -0.69
CA GLY A 52 -12.80 -10.36 -0.33
C GLY A 52 -12.11 -11.28 -1.34
N ALA A 53 -11.43 -10.71 -2.35
CA ALA A 53 -10.78 -11.48 -3.39
C ALA A 53 -9.59 -12.30 -2.85
N PRO A 54 -9.26 -13.45 -3.46
CA PRO A 54 -8.02 -14.17 -3.21
C PRO A 54 -6.78 -13.30 -3.43
N TRP A 55 -5.68 -13.62 -2.75
CA TRP A 55 -4.41 -12.89 -2.89
C TRP A 55 -3.85 -12.89 -4.31
N ARG A 56 -4.12 -13.95 -5.10
CA ARG A 56 -3.69 -14.06 -6.49
C ARG A 56 -4.38 -13.07 -7.43
N ASP A 57 -5.52 -12.54 -7.00
CA ASP A 57 -6.33 -11.60 -7.77
C ASP A 57 -6.10 -10.16 -7.32
N VAL A 58 -5.18 -9.93 -6.37
CA VAL A 58 -4.76 -8.57 -6.01
C VAL A 58 -4.08 -7.95 -7.23
N PRO A 59 -4.53 -6.76 -7.67
CA PRO A 59 -3.96 -6.13 -8.84
C PRO A 59 -2.44 -5.89 -8.74
N GLU A 60 -1.73 -6.15 -9.84
CA GLU A 60 -0.26 -6.10 -9.91
C GLU A 60 0.35 -4.76 -9.49
N TYR A 61 -0.41 -3.67 -9.60
CA TYR A 61 0.05 -2.33 -9.21
C TYR A 61 0.18 -2.14 -7.68
N TYR A 62 -0.45 -2.99 -6.87
CA TYR A 62 -0.19 -3.09 -5.43
C TYR A 62 0.98 -4.02 -5.11
N GLY A 63 1.24 -5.00 -5.97
CA GLY A 63 2.37 -5.90 -5.89
C GLY A 63 2.25 -7.06 -6.88
N SER A 64 3.39 -7.62 -7.27
CA SER A 64 3.52 -8.85 -8.09
C SER A 64 4.08 -9.98 -7.25
#